data_AF-A0A4Q6FXG7-F1
#
_entry.id   AF-A0A4Q6FXG7-F1
#
_cell.length_a   1.000
_cell.length_b   1.000
_cell.length_c   1.000
_cell.angle_alpha   90.00
_cell.angle_beta   90.00
_cell.angle_gamma   90.00
#
_symmetry.space_group_name_H-M   'P 1'
#
loop_
_entity.id
_entity.type
_entity.pdbx_description
1 polymer ?
#
loop_
_entity_poly.entity_id
_entity_poly.type
_entity_poly.pdbx_seq_one_letter_code
_entity_poly.pdbx_strand_id
1 'polypeptide(L)'
;MVKILRTLLSFLTLVMLAGACNFQDIKVDDTQEFGSFTDADLNYVTIKERILTPYCLSCHSAAGGNRGGINLEVYDSIASRLATIRRTTIEAKTMPPSSSPQLPAEAIQLLDAWLTAGAPQ
;
A
#
# COMPACT_ATOMS: atom_id res chain seq x y z
N MET A 1 20.69 -26.56 -55.41
CA MET A 1 20.43 -26.84 -53.97
C MET A 1 20.87 -25.71 -53.02
N VAL A 2 22.05 -25.12 -53.18
CA VAL A 2 22.60 -24.09 -52.26
C VAL A 2 21.74 -22.80 -52.15
N LYS A 3 21.04 -22.40 -53.22
CA LYS A 3 20.17 -21.21 -53.22
C LYS A 3 18.91 -21.40 -52.36
N ILE A 4 18.26 -22.56 -52.47
CA ILE A 4 17.06 -22.91 -51.67
C ILE A 4 17.41 -23.04 -50.18
N LEU A 5 18.59 -23.58 -49.87
CA LEU A 5 19.11 -23.67 -48.50
C LEU A 5 19.41 -22.28 -47.90
N ARG A 6 19.92 -21.33 -48.69
CA ARG A 6 20.15 -19.93 -48.27
C ARG A 6 18.86 -19.16 -48.04
N THR A 7 17.85 -19.36 -48.88
CA THR A 7 16.53 -18.72 -48.71
C THR A 7 15.81 -19.27 -47.48
N LEU A 8 15.88 -20.59 -47.23
CA LEU A 8 15.35 -21.22 -46.02
C LEU A 8 16.07 -20.76 -44.75
N LEU A 9 17.41 -20.64 -44.77
CA LEU A 9 18.16 -20.12 -43.63
C LEU A 9 17.82 -18.65 -43.32
N SER A 10 17.61 -17.84 -44.36
CA SER A 10 17.28 -16.41 -44.20
C SER A 10 15.85 -16.18 -43.70
N PHE A 11 14.93 -17.11 -43.98
CA PHE A 11 13.57 -17.06 -43.46
C PHE A 11 13.50 -17.56 -42.00
N LEU A 12 14.32 -18.56 -41.64
CA LEU A 12 14.39 -19.10 -40.28
C LEU A 12 14.98 -18.09 -39.27
N THR A 13 15.95 -17.27 -39.68
CA THR A 13 16.49 -16.20 -38.82
C THR A 13 15.51 -15.06 -38.61
N LEU A 14 14.64 -14.74 -39.57
CA LEU A 14 13.64 -13.68 -39.42
C LEU A 14 12.52 -14.05 -38.43
N VAL A 15 12.17 -15.34 -38.33
CA VAL A 15 11.15 -15.84 -37.38
C VAL A 15 11.64 -15.81 -35.92
N MET A 16 12.94 -16.00 -35.70
CA MET A 16 13.52 -16.01 -34.35
C MET A 16 13.61 -14.62 -33.69
N LEU A 17 13.59 -13.52 -34.46
CA LEU A 17 13.57 -12.16 -33.90
C LEU A 17 12.18 -11.71 -33.42
N ALA A 18 11.09 -12.37 -33.85
CA ALA A 18 9.74 -11.98 -33.47
C ALA A 18 9.29 -12.54 -32.10
N GLY A 19 10.04 -13.47 -31.50
CA GLY A 19 9.69 -14.11 -30.23
C GLY A 19 10.19 -13.41 -28.96
N ALA A 20 11.04 -12.38 -29.09
CA ALA A 20 11.73 -11.76 -27.94
C ALA A 20 10.94 -10.65 -27.22
N CYS A 21 9.72 -10.30 -27.67
CA CYS A 21 8.93 -9.21 -27.12
C CYS A 21 7.79 -9.64 -26.18
N ASN A 22 7.75 -10.90 -25.73
CA ASN A 22 6.70 -11.38 -24.83
C ASN A 22 7.27 -11.91 -23.50
N PHE A 23 8.28 -11.22 -22.98
CA PHE A 23 8.70 -11.38 -21.59
C PHE A 23 7.94 -10.35 -20.76
N GLN A 24 6.74 -10.73 -20.33
CA GLN A 24 6.02 -10.00 -19.31
C GLN A 24 6.48 -10.58 -17.98
N ASP A 25 7.38 -9.88 -17.30
CA ASP A 25 7.69 -10.15 -15.89
C ASP A 25 6.39 -9.94 -15.10
N ILE A 26 5.60 -10.99 -14.97
CA ILE A 26 4.60 -11.04 -13.90
C ILE A 26 5.40 -11.30 -12.64
N LYS A 27 5.93 -10.21 -12.07
CA LYS A 27 6.29 -10.19 -10.67
C LYS A 27 4.98 -10.40 -9.93
N VAL A 28 4.79 -11.62 -9.42
CA VAL A 28 3.80 -11.87 -8.38
C VAL A 28 4.33 -11.09 -7.18
N ASP A 29 3.88 -9.84 -7.09
CA ASP A 29 4.19 -8.97 -5.98
C ASP A 29 3.20 -9.31 -4.86
N ASP A 30 3.73 -9.74 -3.71
CA ASP A 30 2.99 -9.96 -2.46
C ASP A 30 2.46 -8.64 -1.87
N THR A 31 2.24 -7.61 -2.70
CA THR A 31 1.50 -6.43 -2.29
C THR A 31 0.04 -6.83 -2.23
N GLN A 32 -0.49 -6.85 -1.02
CA GLN A 32 -1.90 -6.53 -0.85
C GLN A 32 -2.12 -5.23 -1.63
N GLU A 33 -2.77 -5.31 -2.79
CA GLU A 33 -3.20 -4.15 -3.53
C GLU A 33 -4.08 -3.36 -2.58
N PHE A 34 -3.51 -2.29 -2.02
CA PHE A 34 -4.22 -1.33 -1.23
C PHE A 34 -5.04 -0.54 -2.25
N GLY A 35 -6.12 -1.17 -2.74
CA GLY A 35 -6.86 -0.72 -3.91
C GLY A 35 -7.35 0.72 -3.77
N SER A 36 -7.68 1.30 -4.92
CA SER A 36 -8.27 2.65 -4.99
C SER A 36 -9.44 2.80 -4.01
N PHE A 37 -9.59 4.00 -3.46
CA PHE A 37 -10.68 4.34 -2.54
C PHE A 37 -11.52 5.48 -3.10
N THR A 38 -12.73 5.60 -2.58
CA THR A 38 -13.72 6.62 -2.91
C THR A 38 -14.14 7.40 -1.67
N ASP A 39 -14.94 8.45 -1.82
CA ASP A 39 -15.45 9.21 -0.67
C ASP A 39 -16.28 8.34 0.29
N ALA A 40 -16.92 7.27 -0.19
CA ALA A 40 -17.66 6.32 0.64
C ALA A 40 -16.74 5.55 1.60
N ASP A 41 -15.45 5.43 1.27
CA ASP A 41 -14.44 4.75 2.08
C ASP A 41 -13.88 5.64 3.19
N LEU A 42 -14.20 6.94 3.20
CA LEU A 42 -13.73 7.90 4.19
C LEU A 42 -14.55 7.83 5.49
N ASN A 43 -14.59 6.65 6.09
CA ASN A 43 -15.29 6.38 7.35
C ASN A 43 -14.39 5.60 8.33
N TYR A 44 -14.75 5.61 9.61
CA TYR A 44 -13.92 5.01 10.66
C TYR A 44 -13.81 3.50 10.53
N VAL A 45 -14.85 2.82 10.06
CA VAL A 45 -14.84 1.35 9.87
C VAL A 45 -13.75 0.97 8.87
N THR A 46 -13.74 1.61 7.70
CA THR A 46 -12.73 1.37 6.66
C THR A 46 -11.32 1.69 7.16
N ILE A 47 -11.13 2.80 7.86
CA ILE A 47 -9.83 3.21 8.40
C ILE A 47 -9.34 2.25 9.49
N LYS A 48 -10.25 1.76 10.33
CA LYS A 48 -9.93 0.78 11.37
C LYS A 48 -9.43 -0.53 10.77
N GLU A 49 -10.15 -1.04 9.78
CA GLU A 49 -9.84 -2.31 9.13
C GLU A 49 -8.56 -2.23 8.29
N ARG A 50 -8.47 -1.22 7.42
CA ARG A 50 -7.38 -1.11 6.45
C ARG A 50 -6.11 -0.49 7.01
N ILE A 51 -6.19 0.32 8.07
CA ILE A 51 -5.05 1.11 8.55
C ILE A 51 -4.74 0.84 10.02
N LEU A 52 -5.68 1.11 10.92
CA LEU A 52 -5.38 1.08 12.36
C LEU A 52 -4.99 -0.32 12.82
N THR A 53 -5.76 -1.33 12.44
CA THR A 53 -5.51 -2.72 12.82
C THR A 53 -4.15 -3.23 12.35
N PRO A 54 -3.80 -3.15 11.05
CA PRO A 54 -2.51 -3.67 10.57
C PRO A 54 -1.29 -2.85 11.00
N TYR A 55 -1.40 -1.53 11.11
CA TYR A 55 -0.21 -0.67 11.27
C TYR A 55 -0.10 0.05 12.61
N CYS A 56 -1.18 0.19 13.38
CA CYS A 56 -1.19 1.01 14.60
C CYS A 56 -1.43 0.20 15.88
N LEU A 57 -2.39 -0.73 15.86
CA LEU A 57 -2.89 -1.40 17.06
C LEU A 57 -1.91 -2.41 17.67
N SER A 58 -0.88 -2.85 16.93
CA SER A 58 0.17 -3.70 17.52
C SER A 58 0.94 -3.03 18.67
N CYS A 59 0.97 -1.69 18.69
CA CYS A 59 1.62 -0.89 19.73
C CYS A 59 0.64 0.01 20.48
N HIS A 60 -0.39 0.53 19.81
CA HIS A 60 -1.34 1.49 20.35
C HIS A 60 -2.68 0.85 20.72
N SER A 61 -2.63 -0.31 21.39
CA SER A 61 -3.79 -1.00 21.96
C SER A 61 -3.49 -1.46 23.38
N ALA A 62 -4.51 -1.87 24.13
CA ALA A 62 -4.35 -2.48 25.43
C ALA A 62 -3.40 -3.71 25.36
N ALA A 63 -3.56 -4.55 24.35
CA ALA A 63 -2.68 -5.71 24.12
C ALA A 63 -1.26 -5.31 23.70
N GLY A 64 -1.11 -4.22 22.93
CA GLY A 64 0.17 -3.66 22.49
C GLY A 64 0.91 -2.85 23.56
N GLY A 65 0.34 -2.74 24.76
CA GLY A 65 0.93 -2.01 25.89
C GLY A 65 0.78 -0.49 25.82
N ASN A 66 -0.10 0.02 24.95
CA ASN A 66 -0.37 1.45 24.77
C ASN A 66 0.92 2.30 24.68
N ARG A 67 1.83 1.96 23.77
CA ARG A 67 3.13 2.66 23.65
C ARG A 67 2.92 4.16 23.51
N GLY A 68 3.72 4.93 24.26
CA GLY A 68 3.56 6.38 24.35
C GLY A 68 2.33 6.84 25.16
N GLY A 69 1.68 5.94 25.91
CA GLY A 69 0.47 6.25 26.68
C GLY A 69 -0.77 6.43 25.82
N ILE A 70 -0.78 5.88 24.60
CA ILE A 70 -1.85 6.08 23.61
C ILE A 70 -2.54 4.76 23.31
N ASN A 71 -3.85 4.77 23.39
CA ASN A 71 -4.75 3.70 22.95
C ASN A 71 -5.58 4.19 21.76
N LEU A 72 -5.62 3.46 20.65
CA LEU A 72 -6.36 3.81 19.43
C LEU A 72 -7.50 2.81 19.12
N GLU A 73 -7.96 2.04 20.10
CA GLU A 73 -8.98 1.01 19.87
C GLU A 73 -10.39 1.58 19.68
N VAL A 74 -10.61 2.81 20.14
CA VAL A 74 -11.90 3.52 20.11
C VAL A 74 -11.78 4.86 19.39
N TYR A 75 -12.84 5.24 18.68
CA TYR A 75 -12.87 6.46 17.87
C TYR A 75 -12.57 7.72 18.68
N ASP A 76 -13.17 7.90 19.86
CA ASP A 76 -12.99 9.13 20.66
C ASP A 76 -11.52 9.42 21.00
N SER A 77 -10.74 8.36 21.26
CA SER A 77 -9.31 8.50 21.50
C SER A 77 -8.54 8.92 20.25
N ILE A 78 -8.97 8.49 19.07
CA ILE A 78 -8.41 8.89 17.78
C ILE A 78 -8.81 10.33 17.44
N ALA A 79 -10.09 10.68 17.60
CA ALA A 79 -10.65 12.00 17.31
C ALA A 79 -9.98 13.10 18.13
N SER A 80 -9.62 12.83 19.39
CA SER A 80 -8.84 13.75 20.22
C SER A 80 -7.38 13.93 19.78
N ARG A 81 -6.91 13.17 18.76
CA ARG A 81 -5.50 13.05 18.37
C ARG A 81 -5.24 13.22 16.88
N LEU A 82 -6.24 13.59 16.07
CA LEU A 82 -6.10 13.69 14.60
C LEU A 82 -4.88 14.51 14.17
N ALA A 83 -4.65 15.66 14.81
CA ALA A 83 -3.49 16.51 14.51
C ALA A 83 -2.14 15.83 14.84
N THR A 84 -2.09 15.05 15.92
CA THR A 84 -0.89 14.27 16.26
C THR A 84 -0.66 13.16 15.25
N ILE A 85 -1.70 12.43 14.87
CA ILE A 85 -1.64 11.35 13.88
C ILE A 85 -1.12 11.90 12.55
N ARG A 86 -1.71 13.00 12.03
CA ARG A 86 -1.23 13.67 10.81
C ARG A 86 0.25 14.03 10.91
N ARG A 87 0.64 14.73 11.98
CA ARG A 87 2.01 15.17 12.18
C ARG A 87 3.00 14.00 12.24
N THR A 88 2.71 12.94 12.98
CA THR A 88 3.68 11.86 13.20
C THR A 88 3.71 10.84 12.07
N THR A 89 2.58 10.60 11.41
CA THR A 89 2.44 9.52 10.41
C THR A 89 2.59 10.05 8.99
N ILE A 90 2.03 11.22 8.68
CA ILE A 90 2.01 11.77 7.31
C ILE A 90 3.18 12.73 7.11
N GLU A 91 3.31 13.73 8.00
CA GLU A 91 4.30 14.80 7.83
C GLU A 91 5.71 14.35 8.22
N ALA A 92 5.88 13.86 9.45
CA ALA A 92 7.18 13.48 9.99
C ALA A 92 7.58 12.03 9.70
N LYS A 93 6.60 11.17 9.36
CA LYS A 93 6.80 9.73 9.06
C LYS A 93 7.62 9.00 10.14
N THR A 94 7.41 9.37 11.40
CA THR A 94 8.04 8.74 12.57
C THR A 94 7.22 7.59 13.14
N MET A 95 5.98 7.42 12.66
CA MET A 95 5.10 6.32 13.03
C MET A 95 4.57 5.62 11.78
N PRO A 96 4.59 4.27 11.74
CA PRO A 96 5.12 3.39 12.79
C PRO A 96 6.66 3.38 12.83
N PRO A 97 7.30 2.95 13.94
CA PRO A 97 8.76 2.87 14.02
C PRO A 97 9.35 2.02 12.89
N SER A 98 10.58 2.31 12.46
CA SER A 98 11.22 1.62 11.32
C SER A 98 11.35 0.09 11.46
N SER A 99 11.25 -0.43 12.69
CA SER A 99 11.23 -1.87 12.99
C SER A 99 9.86 -2.52 12.86
N SER A 100 8.82 -1.77 12.50
CA SER A 100 7.43 -2.22 12.35
C SER A 100 6.97 -2.06 10.89
N PRO A 101 5.95 -2.82 10.44
CA PRO A 101 5.38 -2.67 9.10
C PRO A 101 4.99 -1.22 8.80
N GLN A 102 5.52 -0.66 7.71
CA GLN A 102 5.24 0.71 7.28
C GLN A 102 3.95 0.79 6.47
N LEU A 103 3.27 1.93 6.51
CA LEU A 103 2.10 2.16 5.67
C LEU A 103 2.54 2.29 4.20
N PRO A 104 1.91 1.56 3.26
CA PRO A 104 2.10 1.83 1.84
C PRO A 104 1.58 3.21 1.46
N ALA A 105 1.96 3.70 0.27
CA ALA A 105 1.64 5.06 -0.16
C ALA A 105 0.12 5.31 -0.24
N GLU A 106 -0.64 4.32 -0.70
CA GLU A 106 -2.09 4.35 -0.85
C GLU A 106 -2.78 4.40 0.52
N ALA A 107 -2.23 3.73 1.54
CA ALA A 107 -2.72 3.81 2.91
C ALA A 107 -2.50 5.20 3.51
N ILE A 108 -1.35 5.82 3.23
CA ILE A 108 -1.09 7.21 3.63
C ILE A 108 -2.08 8.17 2.95
N GLN A 109 -2.40 7.96 1.67
CA GLN A 109 -3.38 8.77 0.95
C GLN A 109 -4.78 8.62 1.52
N LEU A 110 -5.23 7.38 1.78
CA LEU A 110 -6.54 7.13 2.40
C LEU A 110 -6.63 7.76 3.79
N LEU A 111 -5.57 7.62 4.61
CA LEU A 111 -5.52 8.23 5.93
C LEU A 111 -5.59 9.76 5.84
N ASP A 112 -4.82 10.39 4.96
CA ASP A 112 -4.82 11.84 4.83
C ASP A 112 -6.15 12.38 4.29
N ALA A 113 -6.78 11.68 3.34
CA ALA A 113 -8.10 12.02 2.84
C ALA A 113 -9.16 11.96 3.95
N TRP A 114 -9.16 10.89 4.76
CA TRP A 114 -10.07 10.76 5.89
C TRP A 114 -9.85 11.84 6.95
N LEU A 115 -8.60 12.14 7.30
CA LEU A 115 -8.25 13.22 8.23
C LEU A 115 -8.67 14.59 7.70
N THR A 116 -8.53 14.83 6.39
CA THR A 116 -8.96 16.06 5.72
C THR A 116 -10.48 16.21 5.70
N ALA A 117 -11.21 15.10 5.55
CA ALA A 117 -12.67 15.06 5.62
C ALA A 117 -13.22 15.26 7.06
N GLY A 118 -12.37 15.50 8.06
CA GLY A 118 -12.78 15.67 9.45
C GLY A 118 -12.92 14.35 10.21
N ALA A 119 -12.32 13.28 9.70
CA ALA A 119 -12.36 11.94 10.26
C ALA A 119 -13.79 11.42 10.53
N PRO A 120 -14.66 11.29 9.51
CA PRO A 120 -16.02 10.78 9.70
C PRO A 120 -16.04 9.40 10.37
N GLN A 121 -17.04 9.15 11.22
CA GLN A 121 -17.33 7.82 11.74
C GLN A 121 -17.93 6.93 10.66
#